data_AF-A0AAE1AZ08-F1
#
_entry.id   AF-A0AAE1AZ08-F1
#
_cell.length_a   1.000
_cell.length_b   1.000
_cell.length_c   1.000
_cell.angle_alpha   90.00
_cell.angle_beta   90.00
_cell.angle_gamma   90.00
#
_symmetry.space_group_name_H-M   'P 1'
#
loop_
_entity.id
_entity.type
_entity.pdbx_description
1 polymer ?
#
loop_
_entity_poly.entity_id
_entity_poly.type
_entity_poly.pdbx_seq_one_letter_code
_entity_poly.pdbx_strand_id
1 'polypeptide(L)'
;MEASSIYYGLTLREVRNLTYEVAFANNILIPESWTSAKTAGEDWLKAFRQCHNDKLSLRNSEATSLNRAQAFNKTNVNTFFDNLEKHKFRPECIWNIDETGCSTVQTPL
;
A
#
# COMPACT_ATOMS: atom_id res chain seq x y z
N MET A 1 -14.25 1.68 -6.47
CA MET A 1 -13.02 0.85 -6.39
C MET A 1 -12.44 1.12 -5.01
N GLU A 2 -12.85 0.32 -4.02
CA GLU A 2 -12.58 0.55 -2.59
C GLU A 2 -11.29 -0.13 -2.07
N ALA A 3 -10.47 -0.70 -2.95
CA ALA A 3 -9.23 -1.36 -2.53
C ALA A 3 -8.25 -0.37 -1.86
N SER A 4 -8.17 0.87 -2.34
CA SER A 4 -7.28 1.87 -1.73
C SER A 4 -7.75 2.35 -0.35
N SER A 5 -9.02 2.14 0.01
CA SER A 5 -9.60 2.57 1.28
C SER A 5 -9.28 1.63 2.45
N ILE A 6 -8.76 0.41 2.19
CA ILE A 6 -8.49 -0.60 3.23
C ILE A 6 -6.98 -0.78 3.47
N TYR A 7 -6.19 0.28 3.30
CA TYR A 7 -4.74 0.31 3.59
C TYR A 7 -3.86 -0.68 2.79
N TYR A 8 -4.40 -1.41 1.84
CA TYR A 8 -3.65 -2.33 0.99
C TYR A 8 -4.00 -2.10 -0.48
N GLY A 9 -3.00 -1.67 -1.26
CA GLY A 9 -3.09 -1.73 -2.72
C GLY A 9 -3.14 -3.19 -3.18
N LEU A 10 -3.73 -3.44 -4.35
CA LEU A 10 -3.73 -4.77 -4.94
C LEU A 10 -2.29 -5.16 -5.33
N THR A 11 -1.90 -6.37 -4.96
CA THR A 11 -0.68 -6.99 -5.47
C THR A 11 -0.78 -7.23 -6.96
N LEU A 12 0.36 -7.36 -7.64
CA LEU A 12 0.40 -7.65 -9.08
C LEU A 12 -0.37 -8.92 -9.44
N ARG A 13 -0.36 -9.92 -8.56
CA ARG A 13 -1.12 -11.16 -8.73
C ARG A 13 -2.63 -10.92 -8.63
N GLU A 14 -3.07 -10.13 -7.64
CA GLU A 14 -4.50 -9.80 -7.48
C GLU A 14 -5.01 -8.96 -8.65
N VAL A 15 -4.21 -8.03 -9.18
CA VAL A 15 -4.55 -7.30 -10.40
C VAL A 15 -4.77 -8.26 -11.58
N ARG A 16 -3.89 -9.25 -11.76
CA ARG A 16 -4.02 -10.25 -12.83
C ARG A 16 -5.26 -11.14 -12.65
N ASN A 17 -5.57 -11.55 -11.42
CA ASN A 17 -6.77 -12.34 -11.11
C ASN A 17 -8.05 -11.54 -11.37
N LEU A 18 -8.11 -10.31 -10.84
CA LEU A 18 -9.24 -9.41 -11.04
C LEU A 18 -9.47 -9.11 -12.52
N THR A 19 -8.41 -8.96 -13.29
CA THR A 19 -8.49 -8.75 -14.75
C THR A 19 -9.14 -9.93 -15.44
N TYR A 20 -8.76 -11.16 -15.08
CA TYR A 20 -9.40 -12.37 -15.59
C TYR A 20 -10.89 -12.41 -15.23
N GLU A 21 -11.24 -12.17 -13.97
CA GLU A 21 -12.63 -12.19 -13.50
C GLU A 21 -13.49 -11.17 -14.23
N VAL A 22 -12.99 -9.94 -14.40
CA VAL A 22 -13.67 -8.87 -15.14
C VAL A 22 -13.83 -9.26 -16.61
N ALA A 23 -12.78 -9.76 -17.26
CA ALA A 23 -12.85 -10.15 -18.66
C ALA A 23 -13.85 -11.30 -18.88
N PHE A 24 -13.83 -12.31 -18.00
CA PHE A 24 -14.75 -13.43 -18.03
C PHE A 24 -16.20 -12.98 -17.80
N ALA A 25 -16.45 -12.15 -16.78
CA ALA A 25 -17.79 -11.63 -16.48
C ALA A 25 -18.38 -10.76 -17.60
N ASN A 26 -17.52 -10.07 -18.35
CA ASN A 26 -17.93 -9.22 -19.49
C ASN A 26 -17.91 -9.96 -20.84
N ASN A 27 -17.69 -11.28 -20.86
CA ASN A 27 -17.57 -12.09 -22.07
C ASN A 27 -16.53 -11.55 -23.07
N ILE A 28 -15.45 -10.96 -22.55
CA ILE A 28 -14.32 -10.49 -23.35
C ILE A 28 -13.53 -11.71 -23.80
N LEU A 29 -13.11 -11.71 -25.06
CA LEU A 29 -12.31 -12.78 -25.63
C LEU A 29 -10.92 -12.76 -24.98
N ILE A 30 -10.58 -13.83 -24.26
CA ILE A 30 -9.32 -13.97 -23.52
C ILE A 30 -8.51 -15.16 -24.06
N PRO A 31 -7.17 -15.13 -23.93
CA PRO A 31 -6.32 -16.26 -24.30
C PRO A 31 -6.66 -17.52 -23.51
N GLU A 32 -6.53 -18.70 -24.12
CA GLU A 32 -6.77 -19.99 -23.46
C GLU A 32 -5.87 -20.21 -22.23
N SER A 33 -4.66 -19.65 -22.27
CA SER A 33 -3.72 -19.64 -21.15
C SER A 33 -4.27 -18.91 -19.92
N TRP A 34 -5.13 -17.90 -20.11
CA TRP A 34 -5.78 -17.19 -19.01
C TRP A 34 -6.89 -18.03 -18.39
N THR A 35 -7.63 -18.78 -19.22
CA THR A 35 -8.71 -19.67 -18.78
C THR A 35 -8.18 -20.85 -17.97
N SER A 36 -7.09 -21.48 -18.43
CA SER A 36 -6.47 -22.60 -17.71
C SER A 36 -5.84 -22.16 -16.39
N ALA A 37 -5.19 -20.99 -16.37
CA ALA A 37 -4.55 -20.45 -15.18
C ALA A 37 -5.49 -19.60 -14.28
N LYS A 38 -6.70 -19.29 -14.76
CA LYS A 38 -7.67 -18.35 -14.15
C LYS A 38 -7.04 -17.01 -13.74
N THR A 39 -6.13 -16.50 -14.55
CA THR A 39 -5.38 -15.27 -14.26
C THR A 39 -4.88 -14.63 -15.56
N ALA A 40 -4.82 -13.30 -15.61
CA ALA A 40 -4.26 -12.60 -16.75
C ALA A 40 -2.77 -12.91 -16.94
N GLY A 41 -2.21 -12.72 -18.14
CA GLY A 41 -0.79 -12.95 -18.41
C GLY A 41 0.15 -11.91 -17.78
N GLU A 42 1.40 -12.28 -17.55
CA GLU A 42 2.45 -11.34 -17.07
C GLU A 42 2.82 -10.30 -18.14
N ASP A 43 2.77 -10.71 -19.41
CA ASP A 43 2.90 -9.86 -20.59
C ASP A 43 1.83 -8.76 -20.61
N TRP A 44 0.58 -9.13 -20.37
CA TRP A 44 -0.52 -8.17 -20.26
C TRP A 44 -0.31 -7.19 -19.11
N LEU A 45 0.10 -7.67 -17.92
CA LEU A 45 0.35 -6.79 -16.78
C LEU A 45 1.49 -5.79 -17.05
N LYS A 46 2.54 -6.21 -17.75
CA LYS A 46 3.62 -5.32 -18.19
C LYS A 46 3.11 -4.26 -19.15
N ALA A 47 2.37 -4.65 -20.18
CA ALA A 47 1.78 -3.72 -21.15
C ALA A 47 0.81 -2.73 -20.48
N PHE A 48 -0.11 -3.22 -19.63
CA PHE A 48 -1.07 -2.41 -18.90
C PHE A 48 -0.39 -1.33 -18.05
N ARG A 49 0.66 -1.70 -17.31
CA ARG A 49 1.43 -0.75 -16.50
C ARG A 49 2.19 0.25 -17.36
N GLN A 50 2.75 -0.17 -18.49
CA GLN A 50 3.45 0.73 -19.40
C GLN A 50 2.50 1.77 -20.01
N CYS A 51 1.28 1.37 -20.35
CA CYS A 51 0.24 2.27 -20.88
C CYS A 51 -0.31 3.26 -19.85
N HIS A 52 -0.14 2.99 -18.56
CA HIS A 52 -0.70 3.79 -17.45
C HIS A 52 0.37 4.19 -16.44
N ASN A 53 1.62 4.32 -16.88
CA ASN A 53 2.76 4.65 -16.02
C ASN A 53 2.66 6.07 -15.41
N ASP A 54 1.84 6.94 -15.99
CA ASP A 54 1.50 8.28 -15.50
C ASP A 54 0.52 8.24 -14.32
N LYS A 55 -0.26 7.16 -14.18
CA LYS A 55 -1.35 7.02 -13.19
C LYS A 55 -1.12 5.90 -12.17
N LEU A 56 -0.34 4.88 -12.53
CA LEU A 56 -0.08 3.72 -11.69
C LEU A 56 1.32 3.77 -11.11
N SER A 57 1.41 3.77 -9.77
CA SER A 57 2.66 3.63 -9.04
C SER A 57 2.78 2.23 -8.43
N LEU A 58 3.91 1.55 -8.65
CA LEU A 58 4.26 0.37 -7.87
C LEU A 58 4.87 0.83 -6.54
N ARG A 59 4.27 0.42 -5.43
CA ARG A 59 4.77 0.74 -4.09
C ARG A 59 5.09 -0.55 -3.36
N ASN A 60 6.23 -0.56 -2.69
CA ASN A 60 6.47 -1.54 -1.64
C ASN A 60 5.78 -1.01 -0.39
N SER A 61 4.85 -1.79 0.17
CA SER A 61 4.24 -1.42 1.45
C SER A 61 5.32 -1.40 2.52
N GLU A 62 5.49 -0.27 3.18
CA GLU A 62 6.29 -0.23 4.40
C GLU A 62 5.60 -1.07 5.47
N ALA A 63 6.40 -1.85 6.21
CA ALA A 63 5.91 -2.69 7.29
C ALA A 63 5.30 -1.82 8.40
N THR A 64 4.00 -1.56 8.29
CA THR A 64 3.22 -0.83 9.28
C THR A 64 2.32 -1.81 10.01
N SER A 65 2.56 -1.95 11.31
CA SER A 65 1.70 -2.78 12.15
C SER A 65 0.30 -2.17 12.22
N LEU A 66 -0.71 -3.02 12.35
CA LEU A 66 -2.10 -2.60 12.50
C LEU A 66 -2.26 -1.58 13.64
N ASN A 67 -1.55 -1.81 14.75
CA ASN A 67 -1.54 -0.90 15.90
C ASN A 67 -1.04 0.50 15.54
N ARG A 68 0.02 0.62 14.71
CA ARG A 68 0.50 1.94 14.25
C ARG A 68 -0.53 2.63 13.36
N ALA A 69 -1.16 1.88 12.44
CA ALA A 69 -2.20 2.44 11.57
C ALA A 69 -3.42 2.93 12.36
N GLN A 70 -3.86 2.17 13.37
CA GLN A 70 -4.98 2.55 14.24
C GLN A 70 -4.63 3.74 15.15
N ALA A 71 -3.39 3.78 15.66
CA ALA A 71 -2.93 4.87 16.51
C ALA A 71 -2.73 6.18 15.74
N PHE A 72 -2.52 6.13 14.42
CA PHE A 72 -2.37 7.29 13.55
C PHE A 72 -3.75 7.87 13.15
N ASN A 73 -4.47 8.41 14.12
CA ASN A 73 -5.78 9.06 13.92
C ASN A 73 -5.75 10.53 14.38
N LYS A 74 -6.76 11.30 13.93
CA LYS A 74 -6.84 12.75 14.18
C LYS A 74 -6.72 13.12 15.66
N THR A 75 -7.36 12.37 16.54
CA THR A 75 -7.35 12.65 17.99
C THR A 75 -5.94 12.48 18.56
N ASN A 76 -5.29 11.37 18.26
CA ASN A 76 -3.94 11.08 18.73
C ASN A 76 -2.91 12.06 18.15
N VAL A 77 -3.02 12.39 16.85
CA VAL A 77 -2.14 13.36 16.19
C VAL A 77 -2.29 14.74 16.81
N ASN A 78 -3.52 15.22 17.02
CA ASN A 78 -3.77 16.50 17.67
C ASN A 78 -3.19 16.53 19.09
N THR A 79 -3.44 15.48 19.88
CA THR A 79 -2.93 15.37 21.26
C THR A 79 -1.40 15.39 21.30
N PHE A 80 -0.74 14.76 20.31
CA PHE A 80 0.71 14.81 20.18
C PHE A 80 1.21 16.25 19.96
N PHE A 81 0.62 16.97 19.00
CA PHE A 81 1.04 18.35 18.69
C PHE A 81 0.71 19.33 19.81
N ASP A 82 -0.42 19.18 20.50
CA ASP A 82 -0.78 19.97 21.68
C ASP A 82 0.28 19.82 22.79
N ASN A 83 0.72 18.58 23.05
CA ASN A 83 1.78 18.30 24.00
C ASN A 83 3.13 18.84 23.54
N LEU A 84 3.44 18.73 22.25
CA LEU A 84 4.69 19.25 21.68
C LEU A 84 4.78 20.77 21.85
N GLU A 85 3.70 21.49 21.56
CA GLU A 85 3.63 22.95 21.69
C GLU A 85 3.71 23.41 23.15
N LYS A 86 3.08 22.67 24.08
CA LYS A 86 3.13 22.96 25.53
C LYS A 86 4.55 23.03 26.08
N HIS A 87 5.43 22.14 25.62
CA HIS A 87 6.77 21.99 26.18
C HIS A 87 7.84 22.86 25.48
N LYS A 88 7.52 23.50 24.36
CA LYS A 88 8.39 24.44 23.61
C LYS A 88 9.83 23.94 23.45
N PHE A 89 10.00 22.68 23.08
CA PHE A 89 11.32 22.13 22.81
C PHE A 89 12.02 22.96 21.72
N ARG A 90 13.30 23.27 21.95
CA ARG A 90 14.10 23.91 20.92
C ARG A 90 14.35 22.91 19.78
N PRO A 91 14.50 23.37 18.53
CA PRO A 91 14.77 22.47 17.40
C PRO A 91 15.96 21.55 17.63
N GLU A 92 17.02 22.02 18.30
CA GLU A 92 18.20 21.21 18.64
C GLU A 92 17.93 20.08 19.65
N CYS A 93 16.74 20.03 20.27
CA CYS A 93 16.34 18.99 21.21
C CYS A 93 15.34 17.99 20.62
N ILE A 94 14.98 18.13 19.34
CA ILE A 94 14.05 17.24 18.63
C ILE A 94 14.87 16.34 17.71
N TRP A 95 14.82 15.04 17.95
CA TRP A 95 15.58 14.04 17.22
C TRP A 95 14.60 13.10 16.52
N ASN A 96 14.80 12.86 15.22
CA ASN A 96 14.10 11.77 14.55
C ASN A 96 14.83 10.46 14.84
N ILE A 97 14.13 9.49 15.43
CA ILE A 97 14.71 8.21 15.83
C ILE A 97 14.86 7.26 14.63
N ASP A 98 14.05 7.41 13.57
CA ASP A 98 14.09 6.48 12.42
C ASP A 98 15.45 6.47 11.70
N GLU A 99 16.14 7.61 11.64
CA GLU A 99 17.45 7.79 11.01
C GLU A 99 18.61 7.28 11.88
N THR A 100 18.38 6.99 13.16
CA THR A 100 19.42 6.47 14.08
C THR A 100 19.54 4.96 14.08
N GLY A 101 18.75 4.24 13.26
CA GLY A 101 18.82 2.77 13.16
C GLY A 101 18.30 2.01 14.39
N CYS A 102 17.75 2.71 15.38
CA CYS A 102 17.07 2.10 16.52
C CYS A 102 15.63 1.72 16.15
N SER A 103 15.40 0.45 15.80
CA SER A 103 14.05 -0.05 15.58
C SER A 103 13.29 -0.17 16.91
N THR A 104 12.17 0.56 17.04
CA THR A 104 11.20 0.33 18.13
C THR A 104 10.21 -0.79 17.81
N VAL A 105 10.28 -1.35 16.60
CA VAL A 105 9.41 -2.42 16.12
C VAL A 105 10.17 -3.73 16.28
N GLN A 106 9.70 -4.57 17.19
CA GLN A 106 10.16 -5.96 17.29
C GLN A 106 9.57 -6.74 16.13
N THR A 107 10.39 -7.50 15.42
CA THR A 107 9.91 -8.49 14.44
C THR A 107 9.08 -9.53 15.20
N PRO A 108 7.80 -9.72 14.89
CA PRO A 108 7.04 -10.81 15.47
C PRO A 108 7.72 -12.14 15.09
N LEU A 109 7.85 -13.05 16.06
CA LEU A 109 8.27 -14.44 15.81
C LEU A 109 7.25 -15.15 14.92
#